data_AF-A0AAV0JLJ9-F1
#
_entry.id   AF-A0AAV0JLJ9-F1
#
_cell.length_a   1.000
_cell.length_b   1.000
_cell.length_c   1.000
_cell.angle_alpha   90.00
_cell.angle_beta   90.00
_cell.angle_gamma   90.00
#
_symmetry.space_group_name_H-M   'P 1'
#
loop_
_entity.id
_entity.type
_entity.pdbx_description
1 polymer ?
#
loop_
_entity_poly.entity_id
_entity_poly.type
_entity_poly.pdbx_seq_one_letter_code
_entity_poly.pdbx_strand_id
1 'polypeptide(L)'
;MASTAKRHPTLQPSLLHHDSGDSSDPAAKQMFSFLRDSDEIPQNNPKLKAHAVKVFKMTCESAVQLREKGEVVVKETSLKYLGSVHLKNGVVDPHFQVVKEALVTTLKAAIGDEKWSHELEGAWAHAYDQLAAAIQLEIKQEAAAAVAA
;
A
#
# COMPACT_ATOMS: atom_id res chain seq x y z
N MET A 1 0.19 38.77 -27.89
CA MET A 1 -0.59 38.31 -26.73
C MET A 1 -0.59 36.79 -26.73
N ALA A 2 0.24 36.14 -25.91
CA ALA A 2 0.31 34.68 -25.84
C ALA A 2 -0.38 34.21 -24.55
N SER A 3 -1.55 33.58 -24.72
CA SER A 3 -2.35 33.00 -23.65
C SER A 3 -1.64 31.77 -23.09
N THR A 4 -1.21 31.84 -21.84
CA THR A 4 -0.59 30.71 -21.14
C THR A 4 -1.71 29.86 -20.54
N ALA A 5 -2.09 28.79 -21.25
CA ALA A 5 -2.98 27.77 -20.73
C ALA A 5 -2.30 27.04 -19.55
N LYS A 6 -2.89 27.18 -18.37
CA LYS A 6 -2.48 26.51 -17.13
C LYS A 6 -2.69 25.01 -17.31
N ARG A 7 -1.62 24.27 -17.58
CA ARG A 7 -1.65 22.80 -17.67
C ARG A 7 -1.97 22.23 -16.29
N HIS A 8 -3.10 21.52 -16.21
CA HIS A 8 -3.45 20.63 -15.11
C HIS A 8 -2.32 19.60 -14.92
N PRO A 9 -1.85 19.35 -13.68
CA PRO A 9 -0.88 18.30 -13.44
C PRO A 9 -1.61 16.95 -13.46
N THR A 10 -1.59 16.29 -14.61
CA THR A 10 -1.87 14.85 -14.68
C THR A 10 -0.72 14.14 -13.96
N LEU A 11 -1.04 13.37 -12.91
CA LEU A 11 -0.09 12.53 -12.18
C LEU A 11 0.63 11.60 -13.17
N GLN A 12 1.86 11.94 -13.54
CA GLN A 12 2.66 11.08 -14.38
C GLN A 12 3.24 9.94 -13.55
N PRO A 13 3.16 8.68 -14.02
CA PRO A 13 3.78 7.51 -13.36
C PRO A 13 5.32 7.59 -13.24
N SER A 14 5.93 8.61 -13.82
CA SER A 14 7.38 8.85 -13.83
C SER A 14 7.94 9.22 -12.45
N LEU A 15 7.11 9.65 -11.49
CA LEU A 15 7.59 10.03 -10.15
C LEU A 15 7.92 8.84 -9.22
N LEU A 16 7.66 7.61 -9.68
CA LEU A 16 8.18 6.38 -9.07
C LEU A 16 9.63 6.05 -9.46
N HIS A 17 10.27 6.84 -10.34
CA HIS A 17 11.54 6.44 -10.99
C HIS A 17 12.81 7.08 -10.43
N HIS A 18 12.72 8.00 -9.46
CA HIS A 18 13.91 8.58 -8.85
C HIS A 18 13.88 8.38 -7.34
N ASP A 19 14.79 7.51 -6.90
CA ASP A 19 15.26 7.42 -5.51
C ASP A 19 14.29 6.79 -4.49
N SER A 20 13.83 5.56 -4.77
CA SER A 20 13.61 4.63 -3.66
C SER A 20 14.94 3.97 -3.35
N GLY A 21 15.77 4.66 -2.56
CA GLY A 21 16.92 4.05 -1.90
C GLY A 21 16.49 2.75 -1.22
N ASP A 22 17.37 1.77 -1.33
CA ASP A 22 17.28 0.40 -0.82
C ASP A 22 16.65 0.29 0.59
N SER A 23 15.32 0.28 0.64
CA SER A 23 14.50 -0.11 1.80
C SER A 23 13.87 -1.47 1.55
N SER A 24 14.51 -2.27 0.69
CA SER A 24 14.03 -3.58 0.33
C SER A 24 14.44 -4.57 1.42
N ASP A 25 13.62 -4.68 2.47
CA ASP A 25 13.73 -5.80 3.39
C ASP A 25 13.75 -7.10 2.55
N PRO A 26 14.86 -7.86 2.53
CA PRO A 26 14.96 -9.07 1.73
C PRO A 26 13.90 -10.10 2.11
N ALA A 27 13.36 -10.05 3.35
CA ALA A 27 12.23 -10.87 3.76
C ALA A 27 10.93 -10.50 3.01
N ALA A 28 10.72 -9.22 2.70
CA ALA A 28 9.54 -8.77 1.98
C ALA A 28 9.54 -9.20 0.50
N LYS A 29 10.72 -9.34 -0.12
CA LYS A 29 10.85 -9.85 -1.48
C LYS A 29 10.34 -11.29 -1.61
N GLN A 30 10.59 -12.13 -0.61
CA GLN A 30 10.23 -13.56 -0.66
C GLN A 30 8.71 -13.84 -0.64
N MET A 31 7.90 -12.86 -0.23
CA MET A 31 6.43 -12.98 -0.19
C MET A 31 5.77 -12.90 -1.55
N PHE A 32 6.38 -12.14 -2.47
CA PHE A 32 5.87 -12.05 -3.82
C PHE A 32 6.40 -13.28 -4.55
N SER A 33 5.52 -14.25 -4.82
CA SER A 33 5.87 -15.47 -5.56
C SER A 33 6.53 -15.21 -6.91
N PHE A 34 6.40 -13.99 -7.44
CA PHE A 34 7.04 -13.50 -8.67
C PHE A 34 8.39 -12.80 -8.45
N LEU A 35 8.86 -12.63 -7.22
CA LEU A 35 10.16 -12.06 -6.83
C LEU A 35 11.06 -13.06 -6.08
N ARG A 36 10.54 -14.25 -5.74
CA ARG A 36 11.20 -15.20 -4.83
C ARG A 36 12.58 -15.70 -5.29
N ASP A 37 12.83 -15.68 -6.61
CA ASP A 37 14.06 -16.18 -7.24
C ASP A 37 14.86 -15.09 -7.99
N SER A 38 14.63 -13.80 -7.68
CA SER A 38 15.28 -12.68 -8.37
C SER A 38 16.03 -11.77 -7.40
N ASP A 39 17.32 -11.53 -7.67
CA ASP A 39 18.16 -10.62 -6.90
C ASP A 39 17.74 -9.14 -7.07
N GLU A 40 17.02 -8.84 -8.16
CA GLU A 40 16.54 -7.50 -8.51
C GLU A 40 15.02 -7.43 -8.43
N ILE A 41 14.47 -6.32 -7.93
CA ILE A 41 13.03 -6.05 -8.05
C ILE A 41 12.79 -5.67 -9.52
N PRO A 42 12.07 -6.47 -10.33
CA PRO A 42 11.88 -6.18 -11.73
C PRO A 42 11.04 -4.89 -11.85
N GLN A 43 11.69 -3.82 -12.28
CA GLN A 43 11.12 -2.47 -12.35
C GLN A 43 9.84 -2.39 -13.20
N ASN A 44 9.62 -3.37 -14.08
CA ASN A 44 8.45 -3.44 -14.95
C ASN A 44 7.52 -4.64 -14.70
N ASN A 45 7.50 -5.21 -13.48
CA ASN A 45 6.58 -6.31 -13.20
C ASN A 45 5.11 -5.83 -13.12
N PRO A 46 4.22 -6.29 -14.03
CA PRO A 46 2.83 -5.83 -14.07
C PRO A 46 2.04 -6.25 -12.82
N LYS A 47 2.38 -7.37 -12.18
CA LYS A 47 1.72 -7.84 -10.95
C LYS A 47 2.07 -6.95 -9.76
N LEU A 48 3.35 -6.56 -9.65
CA LEU A 48 3.79 -5.63 -8.60
C LEU A 48 3.13 -4.26 -8.76
N LYS A 49 3.08 -3.74 -10.00
CA LYS A 49 2.39 -2.49 -10.31
C LYS A 49 0.90 -2.54 -9.96
N ALA A 50 0.21 -3.62 -10.36
CA ALA A 50 -1.20 -3.79 -10.04
C ALA A 50 -1.47 -3.87 -8.53
N HIS A 51 -0.59 -4.57 -7.79
CA HIS A 51 -0.68 -4.64 -6.34
C HIS A 51 -0.47 -3.27 -5.69
N ALA A 52 0.59 -2.55 -6.07
CA ALA A 52 0.87 -1.21 -5.56
C ALA A 52 -0.31 -0.27 -5.80
N VAL A 53 -0.86 -0.22 -7.02
CA VAL A 53 -2.05 0.58 -7.33
C VAL A 53 -3.24 0.21 -6.44
N LYS A 54 -3.45 -1.07 -6.16
CA LYS A 54 -4.52 -1.53 -5.27
C LYS A 54 -4.31 -1.06 -3.83
N VAL A 55 -3.09 -1.13 -3.31
CA VAL A 55 -2.74 -0.61 -1.97
C VAL A 55 -3.04 0.89 -1.90
N PHE A 56 -2.50 1.69 -2.83
CA PHE A 56 -2.75 3.14 -2.87
C PHE A 56 -4.24 3.48 -2.92
N LYS A 57 -5.00 2.80 -3.79
CA LYS A 57 -6.43 3.04 -3.96
C LYS A 57 -7.19 2.72 -2.67
N MET A 58 -6.95 1.55 -2.08
CA MET A 58 -7.67 1.13 -0.87
C MET A 58 -7.29 1.99 0.35
N THR A 59 -6.05 2.44 0.47
CA THR A 59 -5.67 3.40 1.53
C THR A 59 -6.34 4.76 1.34
N CYS A 60 -6.42 5.25 0.09
CA CYS A 60 -7.13 6.50 -0.21
C CYS A 60 -8.63 6.39 0.12
N GLU A 61 -9.28 5.30 -0.29
CA GLU A 61 -10.68 5.01 0.08
C GLU A 61 -10.86 4.92 1.60
N SER A 62 -9.90 4.34 2.32
CA SER A 62 -9.91 4.28 3.79
C SER A 62 -9.78 5.66 4.43
N ALA A 63 -8.91 6.52 3.91
CA ALA A 63 -8.78 7.91 4.37
C ALA A 63 -10.07 8.72 4.16
N VAL A 64 -10.73 8.52 3.01
CA VAL A 64 -12.04 9.13 2.71
C VAL A 64 -13.10 8.64 3.69
N GLN A 65 -13.17 7.33 3.95
CA GLN A 65 -14.13 6.76 4.91
C GLN A 65 -13.89 7.26 6.34
N LEU A 66 -12.64 7.32 6.79
CA LEU A 66 -12.30 7.88 8.11
C LEU A 66 -12.75 9.33 8.25
N ARG A 67 -12.55 10.14 7.20
CA ARG A 67 -13.02 11.54 7.19
C ARG A 67 -14.54 11.65 7.26
N GLU A 68 -15.26 10.78 6.53
CA GLU A 68 -16.71 10.89 6.36
C GLU A 68 -17.53 10.17 7.44
N LYS A 69 -17.00 9.07 7.97
CA LYS A 69 -17.71 8.12 8.85
C LYS A 69 -16.99 7.84 10.17
N GLY A 70 -15.71 8.19 10.28
CA GLY A 70 -14.89 7.90 11.46
C GLY A 70 -14.40 6.46 11.55
N GLU A 71 -14.70 5.61 10.57
CA GLU A 71 -14.30 4.19 10.54
C GLU A 71 -14.00 3.72 9.12
N VAL A 72 -13.20 2.66 9.00
CA VAL A 72 -12.89 2.00 7.72
C VAL A 72 -13.76 0.77 7.56
N VAL A 73 -14.65 0.77 6.57
CA VAL A 73 -15.51 -0.37 6.22
C VAL A 73 -15.08 -0.93 4.88
N VAL A 74 -14.51 -2.12 4.89
CA VAL A 74 -14.23 -2.91 3.69
C VAL A 74 -15.30 -3.99 3.59
N LYS A 75 -15.88 -4.17 2.39
CA LYS A 75 -16.88 -5.21 2.15
C LYS A 75 -16.34 -6.57 2.61
N GLU A 76 -17.10 -7.29 3.44
CA GLU A 76 -16.71 -8.56 4.06
C GLU A 76 -16.16 -9.58 3.06
N THR A 77 -16.82 -9.78 1.92
CA THR A 77 -16.35 -10.70 0.87
C THR A 77 -14.96 -10.35 0.34
N SER A 78 -14.66 -9.05 0.26
CA SER A 78 -13.36 -8.55 -0.18
C SER A 78 -12.31 -8.72 0.91
N LEU A 79 -12.68 -8.49 2.17
CA LEU A 79 -11.77 -8.59 3.31
C LEU A 79 -11.35 -10.06 3.55
N LYS A 80 -12.29 -11.01 3.49
CA LYS A 80 -12.00 -12.46 3.53
C LYS A 80 -11.03 -12.89 2.45
N TYR A 81 -11.26 -12.47 1.19
CA TYR A 81 -10.36 -12.77 0.09
C TYR A 81 -8.96 -12.18 0.33
N LEU A 82 -8.87 -10.94 0.82
CA LEU A 82 -7.59 -10.33 1.17
C LEU A 82 -6.89 -11.12 2.27
N GLY A 83 -7.56 -11.45 3.37
CA GLY A 83 -7.02 -12.25 4.46
C GLY A 83 -6.45 -13.58 3.96
N SER A 84 -7.24 -14.34 3.20
CA SER A 84 -6.84 -15.64 2.65
C SER A 84 -5.63 -15.55 1.71
N VAL A 85 -5.59 -14.55 0.81
CA VAL A 85 -4.43 -14.35 -0.09
C VAL A 85 -3.18 -13.92 0.68
N HIS A 86 -3.29 -13.06 1.68
CA HIS A 86 -2.13 -12.64 2.48
C HIS A 86 -1.62 -13.79 3.35
N LEU A 87 -2.51 -14.59 3.95
CA LEU A 87 -2.15 -15.77 4.71
C LEU A 87 -1.43 -16.81 3.83
N LYS A 88 -1.99 -17.12 2.64
CA LYS A 88 -1.42 -18.09 1.70
C LYS A 88 0.00 -17.72 1.24
N ASN A 89 0.29 -16.43 1.15
CA ASN A 89 1.60 -15.93 0.74
C ASN A 89 2.55 -15.67 1.95
N GLY A 90 2.15 -16.02 3.17
CA GLY A 90 3.00 -15.91 4.36
C GLY A 90 3.23 -14.48 4.82
N VAL A 91 2.28 -13.56 4.58
CA VAL A 91 2.38 -12.19 5.06
C VAL A 91 2.20 -12.16 6.58
N VAL A 92 3.12 -11.50 7.29
CA VAL A 92 3.13 -11.33 8.75
C VAL A 92 3.15 -9.84 9.12
N ASP A 93 2.89 -9.53 10.38
CA ASP A 93 2.77 -8.16 10.89
C ASP A 93 3.94 -7.22 10.48
N PRO A 94 5.23 -7.63 10.57
CA PRO A 94 6.35 -6.79 10.12
C PRO A 94 6.26 -6.33 8.65
N HIS A 95 5.66 -7.14 7.78
CA HIS A 95 5.55 -6.80 6.37
C HIS A 95 4.59 -5.64 6.10
N PHE A 96 3.53 -5.51 6.89
CA PHE A 96 2.62 -4.35 6.79
C PHE A 96 3.35 -3.06 7.17
N GLN A 97 4.25 -3.11 8.16
CA GLN A 97 5.03 -1.95 8.56
C GLN A 97 5.99 -1.48 7.46
N VAL A 98 6.69 -2.42 6.79
CA VAL A 98 7.55 -2.10 5.64
C VAL A 98 6.75 -1.43 4.51
N VAL A 99 5.56 -1.95 4.20
CA VAL A 99 4.69 -1.37 3.16
C VAL A 99 4.16 0.01 3.57
N LYS A 100 3.85 0.24 4.85
CA LYS A 100 3.46 1.55 5.37
C LYS A 100 4.55 2.59 5.15
N GLU A 101 5.77 2.27 5.54
CA GLU A 101 6.93 3.16 5.41
C GLU A 101 7.21 3.47 3.94
N ALA A 102 7.18 2.46 3.07
CA ALA A 102 7.34 2.63 1.63
C ALA A 102 6.24 3.50 1.03
N LEU A 103 4.98 3.31 1.44
CA LEU A 103 3.83 4.10 0.98
C LEU A 103 3.99 5.58 1.34
N VAL A 104 4.27 5.88 2.61
CA VAL A 104 4.43 7.24 3.12
C VAL A 104 5.63 7.93 2.46
N THR A 105 6.76 7.23 2.36
CA THR A 105 7.97 7.76 1.70
C THR A 105 7.71 8.07 0.23
N THR A 106 7.01 7.18 -0.49
CA THR A 106 6.64 7.39 -1.90
C THR A 106 5.71 8.59 -2.06
N LEU A 107 4.74 8.77 -1.16
CA LEU A 107 3.85 9.93 -1.17
C LEU A 107 4.60 11.22 -0.91
N LYS A 108 5.53 11.24 0.05
CA LYS A 108 6.36 12.42 0.34
C LYS A 108 7.19 12.82 -0.87
N ALA A 109 7.89 11.86 -1.49
CA ALA A 109 8.64 12.10 -2.72
C ALA A 109 7.73 12.61 -3.86
N ALA A 110 6.51 12.09 -3.97
CA ALA A 110 5.59 12.47 -5.03
C ALA A 110 4.97 13.86 -4.86
N ILE A 111 4.70 14.27 -3.61
CA ILE A 111 4.08 15.55 -3.27
C ILE A 111 5.12 16.68 -3.20
N GLY A 112 6.35 16.33 -2.79
CA GLY A 112 7.45 17.25 -2.55
C GLY A 112 7.41 17.86 -1.16
N ASP A 113 8.59 18.20 -0.62
CA ASP A 113 8.77 18.68 0.76
C ASP A 113 7.98 19.97 1.05
N GLU A 114 7.79 20.83 0.05
CA GLU A 114 7.07 22.11 0.22
C GLU A 114 5.59 21.94 0.58
N LYS A 115 4.97 20.83 0.15
CA LYS A 115 3.54 20.54 0.36
C LYS A 115 3.30 19.40 1.34
N TRP A 116 4.37 18.73 1.77
CA TRP A 116 4.30 17.69 2.77
C TRP A 116 4.10 18.30 4.16
N SER A 117 3.26 17.68 4.98
CA SER A 117 3.07 18.07 6.37
C SER A 117 2.97 16.84 7.26
N HIS A 118 3.31 17.01 8.54
CA HIS A 118 3.12 15.95 9.54
C HIS A 118 1.66 15.51 9.64
N GLU A 119 0.72 16.41 9.41
CA GLU A 119 -0.70 16.08 9.37
C GLU A 119 -1.05 15.18 8.20
N LEU A 120 -0.53 15.48 6.99
CA LEU A 120 -0.74 14.65 5.81
C LEU A 120 -0.10 13.26 5.98
N GLU A 121 1.11 13.22 6.50
CA GLU A 121 1.80 11.97 6.85
C GLU A 121 0.98 11.12 7.82
N GLY A 122 0.52 11.74 8.92
CA GLY A 122 -0.29 11.09 9.94
C GLY A 122 -1.62 10.58 9.38
N ALA A 123 -2.29 11.35 8.51
CA ALA A 123 -3.55 10.94 7.89
C ALA A 123 -3.37 9.70 7.00
N TRP A 124 -2.34 9.66 6.15
CA TRP A 124 -2.06 8.51 5.30
C TRP A 124 -1.60 7.29 6.11
N ALA A 125 -0.72 7.49 7.08
CA ALA A 125 -0.26 6.44 7.98
C ALA A 125 -1.43 5.82 8.76
N HIS A 126 -2.32 6.64 9.32
CA HIS A 126 -3.47 6.18 10.07
C HIS A 126 -4.49 5.45 9.19
N ALA A 127 -4.76 5.97 7.99
CA ALA A 127 -5.64 5.29 7.03
C ALA A 127 -5.10 3.90 6.63
N TYR A 128 -3.79 3.78 6.44
CA TYR A 128 -3.15 2.51 6.18
C TYR A 128 -3.25 1.57 7.39
N ASP A 129 -2.99 2.05 8.60
CA ASP A 129 -3.06 1.25 9.82
C ASP A 129 -4.45 0.63 10.03
N GLN A 130 -5.52 1.40 9.82
CA GLN A 130 -6.89 0.91 9.93
C GLN A 130 -7.20 -0.18 8.90
N LEU A 131 -6.77 0.02 7.66
CA LEU A 131 -6.92 -0.99 6.61
C LEU A 131 -6.09 -2.26 6.91
N ALA A 132 -4.84 -2.10 7.34
CA ALA A 132 -3.94 -3.20 7.68
C ALA A 132 -4.51 -4.01 8.85
N ALA A 133 -5.01 -3.35 9.89
CA ALA A 133 -5.63 -4.01 11.04
C ALA A 133 -6.84 -4.87 10.63
N ALA A 134 -7.67 -4.37 9.72
CA ALA A 134 -8.82 -5.13 9.20
C ALA A 134 -8.36 -6.40 8.44
N ILE A 135 -7.32 -6.30 7.61
CA ILE A 135 -6.78 -7.45 6.87
C ILE A 135 -6.09 -8.44 7.83
N GLN A 136 -5.29 -7.96 8.79
CA GLN A 136 -4.62 -8.78 9.79
C GLN A 136 -5.61 -9.55 10.66
N LEU A 137 -6.76 -8.96 10.98
CA LEU A 137 -7.82 -9.65 11.69
C LEU A 137 -8.34 -10.85 10.88
N GLU A 138 -8.62 -10.68 9.59
CA GLU A 138 -9.05 -11.78 8.73
C GLU A 138 -7.96 -12.85 8.54
N ILE A 139 -6.67 -12.46 8.43
CA ILE A 139 -5.55 -13.41 8.39
C ILE A 139 -5.58 -14.32 9.64
N LYS A 140 -5.78 -13.73 10.83
CA LYS A 140 -5.86 -14.46 12.10
C LYS A 140 -7.08 -15.37 12.17
N GLN A 141 -8.23 -14.91 11.68
CA GLN A 141 -9.47 -15.70 11.64
C GLN A 141 -9.35 -16.90 10.68
N GLU A 142 -8.83 -16.68 9.47
CA GLU A 142 -8.59 -17.74 8.49
C GLU A 142 -7.58 -18.78 9.02
N ALA A 143 -6.50 -18.32 9.65
CA ALA A 143 -5.51 -19.22 10.25
C ALA A 143 -6.12 -20.07 11.39
N ALA A 144 -6.95 -19.48 12.24
CA ALA A 144 -7.65 -20.21 13.30
C ALA A 144 -8.65 -21.24 12.74
N ALA A 145 -9.39 -20.89 11.68
CA ALA A 145 -10.32 -21.80 11.02
C ALA A 145 -9.60 -23.01 10.38
N ALA A 146 -8.42 -22.80 9.79
CA ALA A 146 -7.63 -23.86 9.17
C ALA A 146 -7.07 -24.88 10.18
N VAL A 147 -6.82 -24.47 11.42
CA VAL A 147 -6.34 -25.35 12.50
C VAL A 147 -7.48 -26.14 13.14
N ALA A 148 -8.70 -25.62 13.08
CA ALA A 148 -9.89 -26.25 13.63
C ALA A 148 -10.55 -27.30 12.70
N ALA A 149 -10.08 -27.39 11.45
CA ALA A 149 -10.57 -28.31 10.41
C ALA A 149 -9.71 -29.58 10.34
#